data_AF-A0A377DR01-F1
#
_entry.id   AF-A0A377DR01-F1
#
_cell.length_a   1.000
_cell.length_b   1.000
_cell.length_c   1.000
_cell.angle_alpha   90.00
_cell.angle_beta   90.00
_cell.angle_gamma   90.00
#
_symmetry.space_group_name_H-M   'P 1'
#
loop_
_entity.id
_entity.type
_entity.pdbx_description
1 polymer ?
#
loop_
_entity_poly.entity_id
_entity_poly.type
_entity_poly.pdbx_seq_one_letter_code
_entity_poly.pdbx_strand_id
1 'polypeptide(L)' 'MIYPDEAMLYAPVEWHDCSEGFEDIRYEKSTDGIGKNHH' A
#
# COMPACT_ATOMS: atom_id res chain seq x y z
N MET A 1 12.43 -22.38 -7.48
CA MET A 1 11.71 -21.12 -7.20
C MET A 1 12.66 -20.22 -6.44
N ILE A 2 12.99 -19.06 -7.00
CA ILE A 2 13.77 -18.04 -6.30
C ILE A 2 12.76 -17.12 -5.62
N TYR A 3 12.84 -17.01 -4.30
CA TYR A 3 11.95 -16.14 -3.53
C TYR A 3 12.60 -14.76 -3.37
N PRO A 4 11.79 -13.69 -3.24
CA PRO A 4 12.30 -12.37 -2.91
C PRO A 4 12.97 -12.38 -1.53
N ASP A 5 13.94 -11.49 -1.35
CA ASP A 5 14.65 -11.29 -0.10
C ASP A 5 13.67 -10.84 1.00
N GLU A 6 13.76 -11.45 2.18
CA GLU A 6 12.96 -11.10 3.34
C GLU A 6 13.15 -9.63 3.74
N ALA A 7 14.36 -9.08 3.53
CA ALA A 7 14.63 -7.67 3.79
C ALA A 7 13.79 -6.74 2.89
N MET A 8 13.46 -7.16 1.66
CA MET A 8 12.55 -6.41 0.78
C MET A 8 11.10 -6.55 1.21
N LEU A 9 10.69 -7.74 1.67
CA LEU A 9 9.31 -8.00 2.10
C LEU A 9 8.91 -7.20 3.36
N TYR A 10 9.88 -6.95 4.24
CA TYR A 10 9.67 -6.18 5.48
C TYR A 10 10.20 -4.74 5.40
N ALA A 11 10.56 -4.25 4.21
CA ALA A 11 10.95 -2.87 4.02
C ALA A 11 9.78 -1.92 4.37
N PRO A 12 10.06 -0.72 4.88
CA PRO A 12 9.02 0.28 5.12
C PRO A 12 8.26 0.60 3.83
N VAL A 13 6.93 0.70 3.94
CA VAL A 13 6.06 1.04 2.82
C VAL A 13 5.57 2.48 2.99
N GLU A 14 5.84 3.32 2.00
CA GLU A 14 5.26 4.66 1.92
C GLU A 14 3.84 4.57 1.33
N TRP A 15 2.87 5.15 2.03
CA TRP A 15 1.47 5.18 1.61
C TRP A 15 1.08 6.59 1.17
N HIS A 16 0.49 6.70 -0.01
CA HIS A 16 -0.11 7.92 -0.54
C HIS A 16 -1.62 7.86 -0.38
N ASP A 17 -2.19 8.83 0.33
CA ASP A 17 -3.64 8.98 0.42
C ASP A 17 -4.20 9.36 -0.95
N CYS A 18 -5.18 8.58 -1.38
CA CYS A 18 -5.94 8.74 -2.62
C CYS A 18 -7.45 8.68 -2.29
N SER A 19 -7.83 9.07 -1.07
CA SER A 19 -9.21 8.96 -0.59
C SER A 19 -10.15 10.04 -1.14
N GLU A 20 -9.64 10.96 -1.96
CA GLU A 20 -10.43 12.05 -2.55
C GLU A 20 -11.67 11.51 -3.30
N GLY A 21 -12.85 11.99 -2.90
CA GLY A 21 -14.15 11.54 -3.44
C GLY A 21 -14.78 10.36 -2.70
N PHE A 22 -14.12 9.79 -1.69
CA PHE A 22 -14.69 8.81 -0.78
C PHE A 22 -15.00 9.42 0.58
N GLU A 23 -16.23 9.23 1.07
CA GLU A 23 -16.67 9.75 2.38
C GLU A 23 -16.56 8.67 3.48
N ASP A 24 -16.82 7.41 3.10
CA ASP A 24 -16.94 6.29 4.05
C ASP A 24 -15.70 5.41 4.13
N ILE A 25 -14.72 5.63 3.24
CA ILE A 25 -13.50 4.82 3.18
C ILE A 25 -12.29 5.69 2.99
N ARG A 26 -11.15 5.21 3.49
CA ARG A 26 -9.85 5.73 3.09
C ARG A 26 -9.21 4.77 2.11
N TYR A 27 -8.69 5.36 1.05
CA TYR A 27 -7.97 4.65 0.00
C TYR A 27 -6.54 5.14 -0.04
N GLU A 28 -5.59 4.22 0.09
CA GLU A 28 -4.17 4.50 0.08
C GLU A 28 -3.50 3.64 -1.00
N LYS A 29 -2.52 4.20 -1.69
CA LYS A 29 -1.67 3.47 -2.64
C LYS A 29 -0.22 3.54 -2.19
N SER A 30 0.48 2.42 -2.23
CA SER A 30 1.91 2.40 -2.02
C SER A 30 2.69 2.62 -3.31
N THR A 31 3.95 3.06 -3.18
CA THR A 31 4.84 3.34 -4.31
C THR A 31 5.22 2.07 -5.09
N ASP A 32 5.23 0.92 -4.42
CA ASP A 32 5.44 -0.42 -5.00
C ASP A 32 4.18 -1.01 -5.64
N GLY A 33 3.07 -0.25 -5.68
CA GLY A 33 1.88 -0.58 -6.46
C GLY A 33 0.78 -1.32 -5.71
N ILE A 34 0.84 -1.39 -4.38
CA ILE A 34 -0.17 -2.02 -3.53
C ILE A 34 -1.28 -1.01 -3.23
N GLY A 35 -2.54 -1.41 -3.48
CA GLY A 35 -3.71 -0.65 -3.05
C GLY A 35 -4.24 -1.16 -1.72
N LYS A 36 -4.54 -0.26 -0.79
CA LYS A 36 -5.12 -0.59 0.52
C LYS A 36 -6.36 0.27 0.75
N ASN A 37 -7.45 -0.36 1.13
CA ASN A 37 -8.72 0.29 1.42
C ASN A 37 -9.09 -0.04 2.86
N HIS A 38 -9.54 0.93 3.64
CA HIS A 38 -10.08 0.69 4.97
C HIS A 38 -11.40 1.43 5.20
N HIS A 39 -12.30 0.79 5.94
CA HIS A 39 -13.56 1.36 6.46
C HIS A 39 -13.32 1.99 7.83
#